data_AF-A0A962EC66-F1
#
_entry.id   AF-A0A962EC66-F1
#
_cell.length_a   1.000
_cell.length_b   1.000
_cell.length_c   1.000
_cell.angle_alpha   90.00
_cell.angle_beta   90.00
_cell.angle_gamma   90.00
#
_symmetry.space_group_name_H-M   'P 1'
#
loop_
_entity.id
_entity.type
_entity.pdbx_description
1 polymer ?
#
loop_
_entity_poly.entity_id
_entity_poly.type
_entity_poly.pdbx_seq_one_letter_code
_entity_poly.pdbx_strand_id
1 'polypeptide(L)'
;MTDAINLAELRAAGYTRVPVVRHVRADLDTPLSAYLKLVDGTDAYLLESVEGSDTWGRYSIIGLPARERIEVRGRQWRRLLDGVCVEEREVADPLAEVQALIHSEKVPMQEGLPAFAGGWVGYFA
;
A
#
# COMPACT_ATOMS: atom_id res chain seq x y z
N MET A 1 17.41 0.56 11.76
CA MET A 1 17.75 0.89 10.37
C MET A 1 17.93 -0.45 9.70
N THR A 2 17.17 -0.79 8.67
CA THR A 2 17.42 -2.05 7.95
C THR A 2 18.89 -2.07 7.57
N ASP A 3 19.60 -3.15 7.89
CA ASP A 3 20.97 -3.39 7.43
C ASP A 3 21.04 -3.11 5.93
N ALA A 4 22.22 -2.70 5.43
CA ALA A 4 22.40 -2.16 4.08
C ALA A 4 21.68 -3.02 3.01
N ILE A 5 20.45 -2.63 2.66
CA ILE A 5 19.67 -3.31 1.64
C ILE A 5 20.39 -3.08 0.33
N ASN A 6 20.88 -4.14 -0.30
CA ASN A 6 21.44 -4.05 -1.64
C ASN A 6 20.30 -3.97 -2.67
N LEU A 7 19.84 -2.75 -2.93
CA LEU A 7 18.78 -2.48 -3.90
C LEU A 7 19.13 -2.94 -5.32
N ALA A 8 20.41 -2.94 -5.68
CA ALA A 8 20.86 -3.37 -7.01
C ALA A 8 20.68 -4.88 -7.21
N GLU A 9 21.06 -5.68 -6.21
CA GLU A 9 20.85 -7.14 -6.24
C GLU A 9 19.37 -7.51 -6.24
N LEU A 10 18.55 -6.85 -5.40
CA LEU A 10 17.11 -7.09 -5.39
C LEU A 10 16.45 -6.72 -6.72
N ARG A 11 16.87 -5.61 -7.34
CA ARG A 11 16.40 -5.24 -8.68
C ARG A 11 16.81 -6.28 -9.72
N ALA A 12 18.05 -6.77 -9.67
CA ALA A 12 18.53 -7.83 -10.57
C ALA A 12 17.76 -9.16 -10.38
N ALA A 13 17.31 -9.47 -9.17
CA ALA A 13 16.43 -10.60 -8.85
C ALA A 13 14.95 -10.39 -9.27
N GLY A 14 14.65 -9.25 -9.90
CA GLY A 14 13.34 -8.91 -10.47
C GLY A 14 12.33 -8.37 -9.46
N TYR A 15 12.74 -7.95 -8.26
CA TYR A 15 11.84 -7.27 -7.34
C TYR A 15 11.51 -5.86 -7.86
N THR A 16 10.21 -5.54 -7.94
CA THR A 16 9.70 -4.25 -8.43
C THR A 16 9.51 -3.25 -7.29
N ARG A 17 9.31 -3.75 -6.07
CA ARG A 17 9.16 -2.95 -4.86
C ARG A 17 9.97 -3.54 -3.72
N VAL A 18 10.66 -2.68 -2.98
CA VAL A 18 11.45 -3.06 -1.81
C VAL A 18 11.04 -2.18 -0.63
N PRO A 19 10.47 -2.74 0.45
CA PRO A 19 10.10 -1.97 1.62
C PRO A 19 11.35 -1.52 2.36
N VAL A 20 11.36 -0.24 2.77
CA VAL A 20 12.39 0.35 3.62
C VAL A 20 11.72 0.69 4.94
N VAL A 21 12.22 0.11 6.03
CA VAL A 21 11.51 0.15 7.32
C VAL A 21 12.35 0.81 8.39
N ARG A 22 11.67 1.63 9.19
CA ARG A 22 12.22 2.23 10.41
C ARG A 22 11.22 2.05 11.53
N HIS A 23 11.67 1.46 12.63
CA HIS A 23 10.92 1.45 13.87
C HIS A 23 11.16 2.75 14.64
N VAL A 24 10.09 3.36 15.12
CA VAL A 24 10.09 4.56 15.95
C VAL A 24 9.28 4.28 17.21
N ARG A 25 9.65 4.92 18.33
CA ARG A 25 8.83 4.85 19.54
C ARG A 25 7.65 5.81 19.39
N ALA A 26 6.46 5.31 19.66
CA ALA A 26 5.20 6.04 19.53
C ALA A 26 4.32 5.82 20.77
N ASP A 27 4.95 5.65 21.93
CA ASP A 27 4.28 5.23 23.19
C ASP A 27 3.21 6.24 23.67
N LEU A 28 3.23 7.47 23.15
CA LEU A 28 2.27 8.54 23.46
C LEU A 28 1.23 8.75 22.37
N ASP A 29 1.25 7.94 21.31
CA ASP A 29 0.34 8.05 20.18
C ASP A 29 -0.63 6.89 20.15
N THR A 30 -1.92 7.21 19.96
CA THR A 30 -2.91 6.25 19.50
C THR A 30 -2.87 6.17 17.97
N PRO A 31 -3.41 5.11 17.35
CA PRO A 31 -3.50 5.04 15.89
C PRO A 31 -4.16 6.28 15.27
N LEU A 32 -5.24 6.78 15.88
CA LEU A 32 -5.91 7.99 15.41
C LEU A 32 -5.03 9.24 15.57
N SER A 33 -4.34 9.43 16.71
CA SER A 33 -3.46 10.59 16.87
C SER A 33 -2.27 10.53 15.92
N ALA A 34 -1.71 9.34 15.66
CA ALA A 34 -0.67 9.14 14.65
C ALA A 34 -1.19 9.46 13.24
N TYR A 35 -2.39 9.00 12.88
CA TYR A 35 -3.02 9.31 11.60
C TYR A 35 -3.14 10.82 11.38
N LEU A 36 -3.69 11.54 12.37
CA LEU A 36 -3.87 12.99 12.30
C LEU A 36 -2.55 13.77 12.23
N LYS A 37 -1.45 13.22 12.76
CA LYS A 37 -0.11 13.83 12.68
C LYS A 37 0.61 13.56 11.36
N LEU A 38 0.34 12.42 10.72
CA LEU A 38 1.09 11.94 9.57
C LEU A 38 0.41 12.24 8.22
N VAL A 39 -0.91 12.31 8.20
CA VAL A 39 -1.67 12.42 6.97
C VAL A 39 -2.00 13.88 6.66
N ASP A 40 -1.55 14.32 5.49
CA ASP A 40 -1.88 15.62 4.90
C ASP A 40 -2.23 15.43 3.41
N GLY A 41 -3.52 15.26 3.13
CA GLY A 41 -4.04 15.06 1.76
C GLY A 41 -5.17 14.04 1.66
N THR A 42 -5.58 13.76 0.42
CA THR A 42 -6.55 12.72 0.08
C THR A 42 -5.86 11.37 -0.16
N ASP A 43 -6.66 10.32 -0.39
CA ASP A 43 -6.14 8.98 -0.73
C ASP A 43 -5.26 8.37 0.36
N ALA A 44 -5.58 8.72 1.61
CA ALA A 44 -5.04 8.15 2.83
C ALA A 44 -6.11 7.32 3.55
N TYR A 45 -5.68 6.41 4.42
CA TYR A 45 -6.60 5.56 5.16
C TYR A 45 -6.06 5.17 6.53
N LEU A 46 -6.99 4.85 7.43
CA LEU A 46 -6.73 4.19 8.71
C LEU A 46 -7.58 2.92 8.76
N LEU A 47 -6.92 1.76 8.85
CA LEU A 47 -7.57 0.48 9.09
C LEU A 47 -7.33 0.06 10.53
N GLU A 48 -8.40 -0.15 11.27
CA GLU A 48 -8.37 -0.68 12.63
C GLU A 48 -9.20 -1.96 12.68
N SER A 49 -8.67 -3.00 13.32
CA SER A 49 -9.41 -4.24 13.56
C SER A 49 -10.19 -4.14 14.87
N VAL A 50 -11.47 -4.53 14.86
CA VAL A 50 -12.37 -4.47 16.03
C VAL A 50 -12.56 -5.85 16.68
N GLU A 51 -12.20 -6.95 16.02
CA GLU A 51 -12.45 -8.30 16.54
C GLU A 51 -11.33 -8.85 17.43
N GLY A 52 -11.78 -9.42 18.55
CA GLY A 52 -10.99 -9.75 19.72
C GLY A 52 -10.15 -11.03 19.66
N SER A 53 -9.19 -11.07 20.58
CA SER A 53 -8.44 -12.24 21.07
C SER A 53 -7.39 -12.93 20.18
N ASP A 54 -7.32 -12.70 18.86
CA ASP A 54 -6.25 -13.27 18.03
C ASP A 54 -5.26 -12.23 17.46
N THR A 55 -4.07 -12.72 17.09
CA THR A 55 -2.84 -12.01 16.69
C THR A 55 -3.01 -10.82 15.72
N TRP A 56 -4.12 -10.77 14.98
CA TRP A 56 -4.46 -9.76 13.97
C TRP A 56 -5.09 -8.49 14.56
N GLY A 57 -5.69 -8.55 15.75
CA GLY A 57 -6.32 -7.39 16.43
C GLY A 57 -5.34 -6.39 17.06
N ARG A 58 -4.02 -6.61 16.94
CA ARG A 58 -2.99 -5.78 17.59
C ARG A 58 -2.46 -4.63 16.75
N TYR A 59 -2.78 -4.60 15.46
CA TYR A 59 -2.22 -3.63 14.54
C TYR A 59 -3.31 -2.70 13.99
N SER A 60 -3.01 -1.41 13.98
CA SER A 60 -3.67 -0.44 13.11
C SER A 60 -2.74 -0.12 11.96
N ILE A 61 -3.29 0.05 10.76
CA ILE A 61 -2.53 0.33 9.53
C ILE A 61 -2.90 1.72 9.04
N ILE A 62 -1.90 2.58 8.91
CA ILE A 62 -2.06 3.92 8.33
C ILE A 62 -1.44 3.91 6.93
N GLY A 63 -2.26 4.20 5.93
CA GLY A 63 -1.81 4.53 4.58
C GLY A 63 -1.69 6.05 4.44
N LEU A 64 -0.50 6.52 4.09
CA LEU A 64 -0.29 7.93 3.74
C LEU A 64 -0.86 8.23 2.34
N PRO A 65 -1.09 9.51 1.98
CA PRO A 65 -1.59 9.89 0.66
C PRO A 65 -0.87 9.17 -0.48
N ALA A 66 -1.61 8.31 -1.20
CA ALA A 66 -1.05 7.56 -2.30
C ALA A 66 -0.84 8.47 -3.51
N ARG A 67 0.36 8.43 -4.09
CA ARG A 67 0.66 9.15 -5.34
C ARG A 67 -0.05 8.55 -6.54
N GLU A 68 -0.29 7.24 -6.52
CA GLU A 68 -0.85 6.51 -7.65
C GLU A 68 -2.22 5.94 -7.29
N ARG A 69 -3.21 6.17 -8.15
CA ARG A 69 -4.58 5.70 -7.97
C ARG A 69 -5.12 5.08 -9.25
N ILE A 70 -5.83 3.96 -9.10
CA ILE A 70 -6.61 3.34 -10.18
C ILE A 70 -8.08 3.64 -9.94
N GLU A 71 -8.76 4.11 -10.98
CA GLU A 71 -10.20 4.29 -11.00
C GLU A 71 -10.81 3.45 -12.11
N VAL A 72 -11.85 2.69 -11.79
CA VAL A 72 -12.58 1.88 -12.76
C VAL A 72 -14.06 2.24 -12.70
N ARG A 73 -14.65 2.57 -13.85
CA ARG A 73 -16.09 2.80 -14.01
C ARG A 73 -16.63 1.97 -15.18
N GLY A 74 -17.39 0.91 -14.88
CA GLY A 74 -17.75 -0.06 -15.90
C GLY A 74 -16.49 -0.69 -16.49
N ARG A 75 -16.24 -0.47 -17.78
CA ARG A 75 -15.02 -0.93 -18.49
C ARG A 75 -13.96 0.16 -18.67
N GLN A 76 -14.22 1.36 -18.16
CA GLN A 76 -13.33 2.49 -18.29
C GLN A 76 -12.29 2.46 -17.17
N TRP A 77 -11.03 2.25 -17.54
CA TRP A 77 -9.87 2.18 -16.66
C TRP A 77 -9.10 3.50 -16.73
N ARG A 78 -8.80 4.08 -15.56
CA ARG A 78 -7.99 5.29 -15.44
C ARG A 78 -6.89 5.09 -14.41
N ARG A 79 -5.67 5.46 -14.77
CA ARG A 79 -4.51 5.54 -13.87
C ARG A 79 -4.16 6.98 -13.64
N LEU A 80 -4.14 7.37 -12.38
CA LEU A 80 -3.76 8.71 -11.94
C LEU A 80 -2.41 8.64 -11.23
N LEU A 81 -1.54 9.59 -11.53
CA LEU A 81 -0.28 9.82 -10.82
C LEU A 81 -0.26 11.29 -10.36
N ASP A 82 -0.09 11.50 -9.06
CA ASP A 82 -0.16 12.81 -8.39
C ASP A 82 -1.43 13.60 -8.78
N GLY A 83 -2.57 12.88 -8.86
CA GLY A 83 -3.86 13.45 -9.25
C GLY A 83 -4.05 13.69 -10.75
N VAL A 84 -3.04 13.46 -11.59
CA VAL A 84 -3.10 13.64 -13.04
C VAL A 84 -3.40 12.31 -13.72
N CYS A 85 -4.40 12.28 -14.61
CA CYS A 85 -4.71 11.11 -15.43
C CYS A 85 -3.57 10.88 -16.44
N VAL A 86 -2.79 9.81 -16.27
CA VAL A 86 -1.65 9.45 -17.13
C VAL A 86 -1.98 8.31 -18.09
N GLU A 87 -3.05 7.56 -17.84
CA GLU A 87 -3.56 6.51 -18.70
C GLU A 87 -5.08 6.45 -18.60
N GLU A 88 -5.74 6.33 -19.74
CA GLU A 88 -7.19 6.11 -19.83
C GLU A 88 -7.47 5.17 -21.00
N ARG A 89 -8.17 4.07 -20.72
CA ARG A 89 -8.51 3.06 -21.74
C ARG A 89 -9.77 2.29 -21.38
N GLU A 90 -10.38 1.69 -22.40
CA GLU A 90 -11.41 0.68 -22.20
C GLU A 90 -10.77 -0.70 -22.05
N VAL A 91 -11.25 -1.49 -21.09
CA VAL A 91 -10.74 -2.83 -20.79
C VAL A 91 -11.87 -3.85 -20.82
N ALA A 92 -11.60 -5.05 -21.34
CA ALA A 92 -12.62 -6.08 -21.47
C ALA A 92 -13.10 -6.60 -20.10
N ASP A 93 -12.16 -6.86 -19.20
CA ASP A 93 -12.36 -7.36 -17.83
C ASP A 93 -11.52 -6.54 -16.84
N PRO A 94 -12.12 -5.58 -16.12
CA PRO A 94 -11.38 -4.77 -15.16
C PRO A 94 -10.82 -5.55 -13.96
N LEU A 95 -11.46 -6.65 -13.54
CA LEU A 95 -10.95 -7.43 -12.42
C LEU A 95 -9.69 -8.19 -12.82
N ALA A 96 -9.64 -8.71 -14.05
CA ALA A 96 -8.42 -9.31 -14.60
C ALA A 96 -7.27 -8.30 -14.68
N GLU A 97 -7.55 -7.04 -15.01
CA GLU A 97 -6.56 -5.96 -15.03
C GLU A 97 -6.05 -5.61 -13.63
N VAL A 98 -6.93 -5.50 -12.63
CA VAL A 98 -6.51 -5.33 -11.22
C VAL A 98 -5.66 -6.51 -10.76
N GLN A 99 -6.06 -7.73 -11.11
CA GLN A 99 -5.29 -8.92 -10.78
C GLN A 99 -3.90 -8.87 -11.42
N ALA A 100 -3.81 -8.58 -12.72
CA ALA A 100 -2.53 -8.45 -13.40
C ALA A 100 -1.64 -7.36 -12.78
N LEU A 101 -2.22 -6.23 -12.40
CA LEU A 101 -1.52 -5.14 -11.71
C LEU A 101 -0.93 -5.61 -10.37
N ILE A 102 -1.71 -6.29 -9.52
CA ILE A 102 -1.22 -6.83 -8.25
C ILE A 102 -0.09 -7.85 -8.48
N HIS A 103 -0.23 -8.73 -9.48
CA HIS A 103 0.79 -9.75 -9.78
C HIS A 103 2.06 -9.16 -10.42
N SER A 104 1.98 -7.97 -11.01
CA SER A 104 3.15 -7.28 -11.55
C SER A 104 4.09 -6.78 -10.44
N GLU A 105 3.58 -6.66 -9.20
CA GLU A 105 4.34 -6.19 -8.06
C GLU A 105 5.02 -7.36 -7.33
N LYS A 106 6.35 -7.43 -7.45
CA LYS A 106 7.19 -8.42 -6.77
C LYS A 106 7.93 -7.78 -5.61
N VAL A 107 7.60 -8.19 -4.38
CA VAL A 107 8.16 -7.68 -3.13
C VAL A 107 9.01 -8.76 -2.46
N PRO A 108 10.23 -8.47 -1.96
CA PRO A 108 11.02 -9.46 -1.25
C PRO A 108 10.38 -9.77 0.10
N MET A 109 10.39 -11.05 0.50
CA MET A 109 10.07 -11.43 1.86
C MET A 109 11.20 -10.96 2.77
N GLN A 110 10.85 -10.21 3.82
CA GLN A 110 11.79 -9.78 4.84
C GLN A 110 11.24 -10.19 6.21
N GLU A 111 12.10 -10.80 7.02
CA GLU A 111 11.73 -11.13 8.40
C GLU A 111 11.44 -9.85 9.20
N GLY A 112 10.43 -9.93 10.08
CA GLY A 112 10.06 -8.83 10.97
C GLY A 112 9.19 -7.73 10.35
N LEU A 113 8.81 -7.83 9.07
CA LEU A 113 7.78 -6.96 8.50
C LEU A 113 6.39 -7.25 9.10
N PRO A 114 5.52 -6.24 9.25
CA PRO A 114 4.11 -6.47 9.53
C PRO A 114 3.47 -7.33 8.42
N ALA A 115 2.37 -8.02 8.76
CA ALA A 115 1.61 -8.83 7.80
C ALA A 115 1.17 -8.04 6.56
N PHE A 116 0.95 -6.73 6.72
CA PHE A 116 0.72 -5.79 5.63
C PHE A 116 1.80 -4.71 5.64
N ALA A 117 2.67 -4.71 4.63
CA ALA A 117 3.78 -3.77 4.48
C ALA A 117 3.64 -2.88 3.22
N GLY A 118 2.41 -2.74 2.73
CA GLY A 118 2.06 -1.96 1.54
C GLY A 118 1.38 -2.80 0.46
N GLY A 119 0.85 -2.13 -0.56
CA GLY A 119 0.10 -2.74 -1.65
C GLY A 119 -0.98 -1.81 -2.17
N TRP A 120 -1.89 -2.36 -2.97
CA TRP A 120 -3.09 -1.66 -3.44
C TRP A 120 -4.19 -1.76 -2.37
N VAL A 121 -4.76 -0.62 -2.00
CA VAL A 121 -5.86 -0.53 -1.02
C VAL A 121 -6.96 0.32 -1.61
N GLY A 122 -8.20 -0.11 -1.43
CA GLY A 122 -9.36 0.55 -2.00
C GLY A 122 -10.62 -0.28 -1.76
N TYR A 123 -11.61 -0.11 -2.62
CA TYR A 123 -12.88 -0.81 -2.53
C TYR A 123 -13.38 -1.24 -3.91
N PHE A 124 -14.24 -2.24 -3.91
CA PHE A 124 -15.10 -2.60 -5.04
C PHE A 124 -16.54 -2.27 -4.64
N ALA A 125 -17.30 -1.65 -5.54
CA ALA A 125 -18.69 -1.27 -5.32
C ALA A 125 -19.66 -2.30 -5.90
#